data_AF-A0AAE3C720-F1
#
_entry.id   AF-A0AAE3C720-F1
#
_cell.length_a   1.000
_cell.length_b   1.000
_cell.length_c   1.000
_cell.angle_alpha   90.00
_cell.angle_beta   90.00
_cell.angle_gamma   90.00
#
_symmetry.space_group_name_H-M   'P 1'
#
loop_
_entity.id
_entity.type
_entity.pdbx_description
1 polymer ?
#
loop_
_entity_poly.entity_id
_entity_poly.type
_entity_poly.pdbx_seq_one_letter_code
_entity_poly.pdbx_strand_id
1 'polypeptide(L)'
;MPSISIIARKLLGVDSSLSFVDWLILLWLYSNPSDSGKRSLTSLQKALRRIPDFHKPDGSFAFKDSQLEQIILSSLKKLKERGFVKVFSSQEGYTVIELTGEGTNFLGSNVSDSDKNFLREYGMLK
;
A
#
# COMPACT_ATOMS: atom_id res chain seq x y z
N MET A 1 0.39 4.65 18.01
CA MET A 1 1.14 3.62 17.26
C MET A 1 1.73 4.27 16.03
N PRO A 2 2.98 3.94 15.61
CA PRO A 2 3.39 4.25 14.26
C PRO A 2 2.34 3.67 13.33
N SER A 3 1.66 4.49 12.54
CA SER A 3 0.85 3.99 11.45
C SER A 3 1.77 3.78 10.27
N ILE A 4 1.40 2.88 9.36
CA ILE A 4 2.05 2.75 8.06
C ILE A 4 2.17 4.10 7.30
N SER A 5 1.27 5.05 7.60
CA SER A 5 1.34 6.42 7.09
C SER A 5 2.51 7.25 7.61
N ILE A 6 3.00 7.01 8.83
CA ILE A 6 4.20 7.70 9.34
C ILE A 6 5.42 7.27 8.52
N ILE A 7 5.54 5.96 8.24
CA ILE A 7 6.63 5.44 7.40
C ILE A 7 6.52 5.99 5.98
N ALA A 8 5.32 5.97 5.38
CA ALA A 8 5.10 6.55 4.07
C ALA A 8 5.48 8.04 3.99
N ARG A 9 5.17 8.83 5.02
CA ARG A 9 5.57 10.26 5.08
C ARG A 9 7.08 10.44 5.09
N LYS A 10 7.82 9.61 5.83
CA LYS A 10 9.30 9.65 5.84
C LYS A 10 9.88 9.33 4.47
N LEU A 11 9.25 8.42 3.71
CA LEU A 11 9.73 7.95 2.41
C LEU A 11 9.37 8.86 1.23
N LEU A 12 8.52 9.87 1.42
CA LEU A 12 8.19 10.84 0.36
C LEU A 12 9.43 11.55 -0.22
N GLY A 13 10.51 11.69 0.56
CA GLY A 13 11.77 12.28 0.10
C GLY A 13 12.71 11.32 -0.61
N VAL A 14 12.44 10.01 -0.58
CA VAL A 14 13.32 8.97 -1.15
C VAL A 14 13.12 8.84 -2.67
N ASP A 15 11.88 8.92 -3.13
CA ASP A 15 11.55 8.94 -4.55
C ASP A 15 10.43 9.95 -4.78
N SER A 16 10.79 11.11 -5.35
CA SER A 16 9.87 12.22 -5.64
C SER A 16 8.82 11.87 -6.68
N SER A 17 9.03 10.80 -7.45
CA SER A 17 8.03 10.32 -8.40
C SER A 17 6.97 9.45 -7.75
N LEU A 18 7.12 9.02 -6.49
CA LEU A 18 6.10 8.27 -5.75
C LEU A 18 5.28 9.19 -4.85
N SER A 19 3.96 9.09 -4.97
CA SER A 19 3.01 9.78 -4.11
C SER A 19 2.87 9.08 -2.77
N PHE A 20 2.23 9.77 -1.83
CA PHE A 20 1.91 9.20 -0.52
C PHE A 20 1.09 7.91 -0.62
N VAL A 21 0.12 7.86 -1.55
CA VAL A 21 -0.69 6.65 -1.79
C VAL A 21 0.17 5.54 -2.37
N ASP A 22 1.08 5.84 -3.30
CA ASP A 22 1.98 4.84 -3.87
C ASP A 22 2.81 4.15 -2.77
N TRP A 23 3.37 4.94 -1.85
CA TRP A 23 4.10 4.43 -0.68
C TRP A 23 3.23 3.60 0.25
N LEU A 24 2.02 4.06 0.54
CA LEU A 24 1.08 3.29 1.38
C LEU A 24 0.76 1.93 0.78
N ILE A 25 0.52 1.85 -0.53
CA ILE A 25 0.26 0.58 -1.23
C ILE A 25 1.48 -0.34 -1.15
N LEU A 26 2.67 0.18 -1.46
CA LEU A 26 3.92 -0.59 -1.45
C LEU A 26 4.24 -1.14 -0.06
N LEU A 27 4.18 -0.30 0.97
CA LEU A 27 4.41 -0.70 2.36
C LEU A 27 3.35 -1.70 2.83
N TRP A 28 2.09 -1.50 2.43
CA TRP A 28 1.02 -2.41 2.81
C TRP A 28 1.23 -3.80 2.18
N LEU A 29 1.60 -3.89 0.91
CA LEU A 29 1.97 -5.15 0.26
C LEU A 29 3.16 -5.80 0.97
N TYR A 30 4.20 -5.01 1.27
CA TYR A 30 5.43 -5.47 1.92
C TYR A 30 5.23 -5.96 3.35
N SER A 31 4.27 -5.40 4.09
CA SER A 31 3.94 -5.87 5.44
C SER A 31 3.39 -7.29 5.49
N ASN A 32 2.94 -7.88 4.37
CA ASN A 32 2.26 -9.17 4.40
C ASN A 32 3.19 -10.39 4.50
N PRO A 33 3.05 -11.25 5.51
CA PRO A 33 3.80 -12.50 5.59
C PRO A 33 3.16 -13.69 4.83
N SER A 34 2.04 -13.52 4.11
CA SER A 34 1.35 -14.66 3.47
C SER A 34 2.16 -15.30 2.33
N ASP A 35 2.17 -16.64 2.26
CA ASP A 35 2.91 -17.47 1.29
C ASP A 35 2.70 -17.13 -0.19
N SER A 36 1.58 -16.49 -0.56
CA SER A 36 1.27 -16.18 -1.96
C SER A 36 1.65 -14.77 -2.40
N GLY A 37 2.04 -13.87 -1.48
CA GLY A 37 2.35 -12.46 -1.79
C GLY A 37 1.19 -11.63 -2.38
N LYS A 38 0.01 -12.24 -2.54
CA LYS A 38 -1.15 -11.71 -3.25
C LYS A 38 -2.16 -11.10 -2.28
N ARG A 39 -2.65 -9.90 -2.59
CA ARG A 39 -3.73 -9.24 -1.83
C ARG A 39 -4.81 -8.69 -2.73
N SER A 40 -6.06 -8.68 -2.26
CA SER A 40 -7.18 -8.15 -3.04
C SER A 40 -7.28 -6.63 -2.95
N LEU A 41 -7.77 -6.00 -4.02
CA LEU A 41 -8.09 -4.57 -4.07
C LEU A 41 -9.05 -4.16 -2.94
N THR A 42 -10.06 -4.99 -2.65
CA THR A 42 -11.01 -4.74 -1.56
C THR A 42 -10.33 -4.69 -0.19
N SER A 43 -9.34 -5.55 0.05
CA SER A 43 -8.56 -5.52 1.29
C SER A 43 -7.72 -4.25 1.39
N LEU A 44 -7.13 -3.82 0.28
CA LEU A 44 -6.39 -2.55 0.21
C LEU A 44 -7.31 -1.35 0.50
N GLN A 45 -8.50 -1.30 -0.11
CA GLN A 45 -9.49 -0.25 0.17
C GLN A 45 -9.83 -0.20 1.66
N LYS A 46 -10.10 -1.35 2.30
CA LYS A 46 -10.38 -1.42 3.74
C LYS A 46 -9.20 -0.95 4.59
N ALA A 47 -7.97 -1.27 4.21
CA ALA A 47 -6.77 -0.84 4.91
C ALA A 47 -6.58 0.68 4.82
N LEU A 48 -6.70 1.25 3.62
CA LEU A 48 -6.57 2.70 3.42
C LEU A 48 -7.66 3.49 4.14
N ARG A 49 -8.90 2.96 4.21
CA ARG A 49 -9.98 3.58 5.00
C ARG A 49 -9.67 3.74 6.47
N ARG A 50 -8.78 2.93 7.04
CA ARG A 50 -8.41 3.02 8.46
C ARG A 50 -7.28 4.00 8.72
N ILE A 51 -6.67 4.55 7.67
CA ILE A 51 -5.55 5.47 7.81
C ILE A 51 -6.09 6.87 8.16
N PRO A 52 -5.64 7.48 9.28
CA PRO A 52 -6.11 8.79 9.73
C PRO A 52 -6.00 9.90 8.68
N ASP A 53 -4.99 9.82 7.82
CA ASP A 53 -4.71 10.79 6.75
C ASP A 53 -5.84 10.93 5.71
N PHE A 54 -6.76 9.95 5.63
CA PHE A 54 -7.94 10.01 4.76
C PHE A 54 -9.22 10.37 5.53
N HIS A 55 -9.12 10.75 6.80
CA HIS A 55 -10.27 11.22 7.58
C HIS A 55 -10.26 12.75 7.69
N LYS A 56 -11.45 13.32 7.75
CA LYS A 56 -11.67 14.72 8.10
C LYS A 56 -11.45 14.95 9.60
N PRO A 57 -11.33 16.21 10.06
CA PRO A 57 -11.19 16.51 11.49
C PRO A 57 -12.33 15.98 12.37
N ASP A 58 -13.51 15.76 11.81
CA ASP A 58 -14.67 15.17 12.49
C ASP A 58 -14.62 13.63 12.58
N GLY A 59 -13.55 13.00 12.10
CA GLY A 59 -13.36 11.55 12.06
C GLY A 59 -14.06 10.84 10.91
N SER A 60 -14.85 11.55 10.09
CA SER A 60 -15.50 10.95 8.92
C SER A 60 -14.52 10.71 7.78
N PHE A 61 -14.75 9.66 6.98
CA PHE A 61 -13.91 9.35 5.84
C PHE A 61 -14.06 10.43 4.75
N ALA A 62 -12.93 10.94 4.24
CA ALA A 62 -12.92 12.13 3.38
C ALA A 62 -13.35 11.86 1.93
N PHE A 63 -13.37 10.60 1.50
CA PHE A 63 -13.62 10.21 0.11
C PHE A 63 -14.89 9.38 -0.02
N LYS A 64 -15.56 9.47 -1.18
CA LYS A 64 -16.54 8.46 -1.58
C LYS A 64 -15.83 7.18 -2.01
N ASP A 65 -16.52 6.04 -1.93
CA ASP A 65 -15.99 4.73 -2.30
C ASP A 65 -15.39 4.71 -3.71
N SER A 66 -16.12 5.28 -4.69
CA SER A 66 -15.65 5.39 -6.08
C SER A 66 -14.42 6.27 -6.25
N GLN A 67 -14.27 7.32 -5.42
CA GLN A 67 -13.10 8.20 -5.47
C GLN A 67 -11.87 7.50 -4.91
N LEU A 68 -12.01 6.80 -3.77
CA LEU A 68 -10.93 6.01 -3.19
C LEU A 68 -10.48 4.92 -4.17
N GLU A 69 -11.41 4.24 -4.81
CA GLU A 69 -11.11 3.22 -5.81
C GLU A 69 -10.32 3.80 -6.99
N GLN A 70 -10.74 4.94 -7.55
CA GLN A 70 -10.01 5.60 -8.64
C GLN A 70 -8.58 6.01 -8.23
N ILE A 71 -8.41 6.53 -7.00
CA ILE A 71 -7.09 6.88 -6.47
C ILE A 71 -6.19 5.64 -6.39
N ILE A 72 -6.71 4.53 -5.86
CA ILE A 72 -5.97 3.28 -5.75
C ILE A 72 -5.64 2.72 -7.15
N LEU A 73 -6.60 2.68 -8.07
CA LEU A 73 -6.39 2.14 -9.41
C LEU A 73 -5.36 2.97 -10.20
N SER A 74 -5.39 4.30 -10.06
CA SER A 74 -4.40 5.19 -10.67
C SER A 74 -2.99 4.91 -10.13
N SER A 75 -2.86 4.77 -8.81
CA SER A 75 -1.61 4.42 -8.14
C SER A 75 -1.10 3.02 -8.55
N LEU A 76 -1.97 2.02 -8.60
CA LEU A 76 -1.61 0.67 -9.04
C LEU A 76 -1.17 0.61 -10.51
N LYS A 77 -1.82 1.38 -11.40
CA LYS A 77 -1.42 1.49 -12.80
C LYS A 77 0.01 2.02 -12.90
N LYS A 78 0.30 3.12 -12.20
CA LYS A 78 1.62 3.73 -12.14
C LYS A 78 2.68 2.79 -11.55
N LEU A 79 2.39 2.14 -10.42
CA LEU A 79 3.30 1.18 -9.78
C LEU A 79 3.57 -0.04 -10.68
N LYS A 80 2.58 -0.47 -11.46
CA LYS A 80 2.73 -1.54 -12.46
C LYS A 80 3.61 -1.11 -13.62
N GLU A 81 3.41 0.09 -14.15
CA GLU A 81 4.25 0.66 -15.22
C GLU A 81 5.72 0.79 -14.78
N ARG A 82 5.96 1.01 -13.48
CA ARG A 82 7.29 1.04 -12.86
C ARG A 82 7.84 -0.33 -12.47
N GLY A 83 7.14 -1.43 -12.74
CA GLY A 83 7.61 -2.77 -12.43
C GLY A 83 7.54 -3.17 -10.95
N PHE A 84 7.02 -2.32 -10.05
CA PHE A 84 7.00 -2.60 -8.61
C PHE A 84 5.89 -3.57 -8.18
N VAL A 85 4.78 -3.62 -8.94
CA VAL A 85 3.65 -4.52 -8.64
C VAL A 85 3.15 -5.24 -9.89
N LYS A 86 2.58 -6.42 -9.69
CA LYS A 86 1.74 -7.11 -10.67
C LYS A 86 0.28 -6.99 -10.26
N VAL A 87 -0.58 -6.75 -11.23
CA VAL A 87 -2.04 -6.67 -11.04
C VAL A 87 -2.68 -7.72 -11.92
N PHE A 88 -3.44 -8.62 -11.30
CA PHE A 88 -4.17 -9.71 -11.93
C PHE A 88 -5.66 -9.48 -11.76
N SER A 89 -6.43 -9.62 -12.83
CA SER A 89 -7.89 -9.62 -12.78
C SER A 89 -8.39 -11.06 -12.83
N SER A 90 -9.22 -11.47 -11.86
CA SER A 90 -9.90 -12.76 -11.87
C SER A 90 -11.21 -12.67 -12.69
N GLN A 91 -11.62 -13.78 -13.29
CA GLN A 91 -12.90 -13.90 -14.01
C GLN A 91 -14.11 -13.59 -13.12
N GLU A 92 -13.99 -13.74 -11.80
CA GLU A 92 -15.03 -13.42 -10.81
C GLU A 92 -15.06 -11.93 -10.41
N GLY A 93 -14.32 -11.04 -11.09
CA GLY A 93 -14.33 -9.61 -10.84
C GLY A 93 -13.41 -9.14 -9.70
N TYR A 94 -12.65 -10.05 -9.08
CA TYR A 94 -11.67 -9.69 -8.05
C TYR A 94 -10.34 -9.27 -8.67
N THR A 95 -9.81 -8.12 -8.21
CA THR A 95 -8.45 -7.67 -8.57
C THR A 95 -7.48 -8.10 -7.48
N VAL A 96 -6.43 -8.82 -7.88
CA VAL A 96 -5.33 -9.29 -7.04
C VAL A 96 -4.06 -8.52 -7.36
N ILE A 97 -3.33 -8.12 -6.34
CA ILE A 97 -2.13 -7.28 -6.41
C ILE A 97 -1.00 -8.03 -5.72
N GLU A 98 0.18 -8.06 -6.35
CA GLU A 98 1.37 -8.74 -5.85
C GLU A 98 2.59 -7.83 -5.98
N LEU A 99 3.45 -7.80 -4.96
CA LEU A 99 4.73 -7.09 -5.03
C LEU A 99 5.72 -7.88 -5.90
N THR A 100 6.43 -7.22 -6.81
CA THR A 100 7.47 -7.90 -7.61
C THR A 100 8.76 -8.04 -6.82
N GLY A 101 9.71 -8.83 -7.34
CA GLY A 101 11.07 -8.85 -6.81
C GLY A 101 11.73 -7.47 -6.85
N GLU A 102 11.49 -6.70 -7.91
CA GLU A 102 11.97 -5.32 -8.02
C GLU A 102 11.38 -4.41 -6.94
N GLY A 103 10.05 -4.43 -6.75
CA GLY A 103 9.39 -3.68 -5.68
C GLY A 103 9.86 -4.11 -4.28
N THR A 104 10.12 -5.40 -4.08
CA THR A 104 10.66 -5.95 -2.83
C THR A 104 12.07 -5.43 -2.57
N ASN A 105 12.95 -5.46 -3.57
CA ASN A 105 14.32 -4.98 -3.46
C ASN A 105 14.38 -3.46 -3.25
N PHE A 106 13.51 -2.72 -3.94
CA PHE A 106 13.36 -1.28 -3.77
C PHE A 106 12.98 -0.94 -2.33
N LEU A 107 11.96 -1.59 -1.76
CA LEU A 107 11.59 -1.37 -0.36
C LEU A 107 12.66 -1.87 0.61
N GLY A 108 13.30 -3.02 0.32
CA GLY A 108 14.38 -3.57 1.13
C GLY A 108 15.57 -2.62 1.28
N SER A 109 15.86 -1.83 0.25
CA SER A 109 16.98 -0.87 0.21
C SER A 109 16.64 0.48 0.83
N ASN A 110 15.36 0.84 0.90
CA ASN A 110 14.92 2.19 1.27
C ASN A 110 14.17 2.27 2.60
N VAL A 111 13.61 1.16 3.09
CA VAL A 111 12.95 1.09 4.40
C VAL A 111 14.00 0.76 5.47
N SER A 112 14.01 1.49 6.59
CA SER A 112 14.93 1.23 7.70
C SER A 112 14.63 -0.12 8.36
N ASP A 113 15.62 -0.77 8.97
CA ASP A 113 15.42 -2.08 9.61
C ASP A 113 14.41 -2.02 10.77
N SER A 114 14.37 -0.90 11.51
CA SER A 114 13.32 -0.67 12.51
C SER A 114 11.93 -0.59 11.89
N ASP A 115 11.77 0.09 10.76
CA ASP A 115 10.49 0.20 10.07
C ASP A 115 10.09 -1.14 9.43
N LYS A 116 11.05 -1.95 8.93
CA LYS A 116 10.79 -3.32 8.44
C LYS A 116 10.26 -4.23 9.54
N ASN A 117 10.86 -4.18 10.74
CA ASN A 117 10.40 -4.96 11.89
C ASN A 117 8.97 -4.57 12.28
N PHE A 118 8.70 -3.27 12.34
CA PHE A 118 7.34 -2.77 12.56
C PHE A 118 6.35 -3.26 11.48
N LEU A 119 6.73 -3.22 10.19
CA LEU A 119 5.85 -3.68 9.10
C LEU A 119 5.55 -5.19 9.19
N ARG A 120 6.51 -6.01 9.63
CA ARG A 120 6.29 -7.43 9.89
C ARG A 120 5.28 -7.66 11.00
N GLU A 121 5.43 -6.97 12.13
CA GLU A 121 4.46 -7.01 13.22
C GLU A 121 3.08 -6.51 12.76
N TYR A 122 3.04 -5.40 12.02
CA TYR A 122 1.82 -4.81 11.48
C TYR A 122 1.04 -5.78 10.58
N GLY A 123 1.71 -6.54 9.71
CA GLY A 123 1.04 -7.52 8.88
C GLY A 123 0.69 -8.84 9.58
N MET A 124 1.22 -9.08 10.78
CA MET A 124 0.84 -10.21 11.64
C MET A 124 -0.37 -9.90 12.54
N LEU A 125 -0.76 -8.63 12.70
CA LEU A 125 -1.97 -8.21 13.40
C LEU A 125 -3.20 -8.59 12.55
N LYS A 126 -3.76 -9.78 12.83
CA LYS A 126 -5.01 -10.30 12.25
C LYS A 126 -6.24 -9.59 12.82
#